data_AF-A0A7S4JZG8-F1
#
_entry.id   AF-A0A7S4JZG8-F1
#
_cell.length_a   1.000
_cell.length_b   1.000
_cell.length_c   1.000
_cell.angle_alpha   90.00
_cell.angle_beta   90.00
_cell.angle_gamma   90.00
#
_symmetry.space_group_name_H-M   'P 1'
#
loop_
_entity.id
_entity.type
_entity.pdbx_description
1 polymer ?
#
loop_
_entity_poly.entity_id
_entity_poly.type
_entity_poly.pdbx_seq_one_letter_code
_entity_poly.pdbx_strand_id
1 'polypeptide(L)'
;MFFALTLTWTFLGSSVAIASAFQIYHVPASPPKIAARTKLLQYSPNTAIDISENAQRDASLLTEWAASCGIQMSDGFRLASEGGVDVYAITDQYLPDNSPILYVPNELMLTGSKAREELGNDARGAEQMVVNSEASNRLSQFYLFLKVLKEYELGQDSFTYYWMNSLPRYFSNGASLTDFCFGCLPPYAAEA
;
A
#
# COMPACT_ATOMS: atom_id res chain seq x y z
N MET A 1 30.01 -75.42 7.89
CA MET A 1 31.16 -74.49 8.00
C MET A 1 30.79 -73.25 7.18
N PHE A 2 29.79 -72.48 7.62
CA PHE A 2 29.89 -71.24 8.42
C PHE A 2 30.88 -70.21 7.86
N PHE A 3 30.37 -69.20 7.18
CA PHE A 3 30.56 -67.76 7.49
C PHE A 3 29.56 -66.94 6.66
N ALA A 4 28.53 -66.39 7.31
CA ALA A 4 27.64 -65.39 6.74
C ALA A 4 28.06 -64.03 7.28
N LEU A 5 28.53 -63.13 6.41
CA LEU A 5 28.72 -61.72 6.72
C LEU A 5 27.38 -61.01 6.52
N THR A 6 26.69 -60.67 7.60
CA THR A 6 25.55 -59.76 7.56
C THR A 6 26.06 -58.32 7.70
N LEU A 7 25.99 -57.56 6.62
CA LEU A 7 26.28 -56.13 6.58
C LEU A 7 25.11 -55.38 7.21
N THR A 8 25.31 -54.80 8.40
CA THR A 8 24.34 -53.92 9.05
C THR A 8 24.30 -52.55 8.36
N TRP A 9 23.20 -52.22 7.70
CA TRP A 9 22.91 -50.86 7.26
C TRP A 9 22.26 -50.10 8.41
N THR A 10 23.02 -49.22 9.07
CA THR A 10 22.45 -48.23 9.99
C THR A 10 21.76 -47.13 9.18
N PHE A 11 20.45 -47.00 9.39
CA PHE A 11 19.63 -45.88 8.95
C PHE A 11 20.23 -44.55 9.46
N LEU A 12 20.58 -43.65 8.56
CA LEU A 12 20.68 -42.22 8.87
C LEU A 12 19.37 -41.57 8.39
N GLY A 13 18.38 -41.54 9.28
CA GLY A 13 17.17 -40.76 9.09
C GLY A 13 17.49 -39.28 9.31
N SER A 14 17.74 -38.55 8.22
CA SER A 14 17.82 -37.10 8.27
C SER A 14 16.41 -36.55 8.48
N SER A 15 16.03 -36.28 9.73
CA SER A 15 14.85 -35.49 10.05
C SER A 15 15.08 -34.06 9.58
N VAL A 16 14.50 -33.71 8.43
CA VAL A 16 14.42 -32.31 8.00
C VAL A 16 13.44 -31.61 8.92
N ALA A 17 13.96 -30.78 9.83
CA ALA A 17 13.14 -29.82 10.55
C ALA A 17 12.71 -28.73 9.56
N ILE A 18 11.48 -28.82 9.04
CA ILE A 18 10.84 -27.70 8.35
C ILE A 18 10.45 -26.71 9.45
N ALA A 19 11.36 -25.80 9.78
CA ALA A 19 11.04 -24.63 10.58
C ALA A 19 10.30 -23.63 9.69
N SER A 20 8.96 -23.62 9.76
CA SER A 20 8.18 -22.51 9.25
C SER A 20 8.43 -21.30 10.15
N ALA A 21 9.06 -20.26 9.62
CA ALA A 21 9.33 -19.00 10.34
C ALA A 21 8.08 -18.13 10.54
N PHE A 22 6.92 -18.57 10.07
CA PHE A 22 5.64 -17.92 10.31
C PHE A 22 4.80 -18.79 11.23
N GLN A 23 4.99 -18.64 12.54
CA GLN A 23 3.93 -18.97 13.47
C GLN A 23 2.82 -17.95 13.26
N ILE A 24 1.74 -18.40 12.61
CA ILE A 24 0.47 -17.68 12.56
C ILE A 24 0.03 -17.53 14.02
N TYR A 25 0.23 -16.35 14.60
CA TYR A 25 -0.52 -15.98 15.79
C TYR A 25 -2.00 -15.98 15.38
N HIS A 26 -2.73 -16.98 15.85
CA HIS A 26 -4.18 -17.02 15.72
C HIS A 26 -4.73 -15.87 16.58
N VAL A 27 -4.83 -14.68 15.99
CA VAL A 27 -5.54 -13.55 16.60
C VAL A 27 -7.02 -13.96 16.61
N PRO A 28 -7.69 -14.05 17.78
CA PRO A 28 -9.12 -14.28 17.79
C PRO A 28 -9.81 -13.13 17.07
N ALA A 29 -10.80 -13.46 16.24
CA ALA A 29 -11.63 -12.51 15.50
C ALA A 29 -12.47 -11.67 16.47
N SER A 30 -11.84 -10.65 17.03
CA SER A 30 -12.49 -9.51 17.66
C SER A 30 -12.00 -8.26 16.95
N PRO A 31 -12.88 -7.30 16.60
CA PRO A 31 -12.45 -6.04 16.04
C PRO A 31 -11.40 -5.41 16.99
N PRO A 32 -10.26 -4.92 16.48
CA PRO A 32 -9.25 -4.33 17.34
C PRO A 32 -9.89 -3.13 18.05
N LYS A 33 -10.07 -3.25 19.36
CA LYS A 33 -10.25 -2.08 20.21
C LYS A 33 -8.89 -1.39 20.26
N ILE A 34 -8.68 -0.46 19.34
CA ILE A 34 -7.47 0.37 19.28
C ILE A 34 -7.43 1.19 20.57
N ALA A 35 -6.69 0.70 21.57
CA ALA A 35 -6.34 1.50 22.73
C ALA A 35 -5.35 2.55 22.24
N ALA A 36 -5.84 3.77 22.05
CA ALA A 36 -5.04 4.92 21.68
C ALA A 36 -3.90 5.10 22.69
N ARG A 37 -2.68 4.74 22.30
CA ARG A 37 -1.47 5.07 23.07
C ARG A 37 -0.95 6.39 22.56
N THR A 38 -1.44 7.45 23.19
CA THR A 38 -1.15 8.85 22.88
C THR A 38 0.31 9.18 23.13
N LYS A 39 1.08 9.33 22.05
CA LYS A 39 2.18 10.30 21.91
C LYS A 39 2.25 10.75 20.45
N LEU A 40 1.16 11.31 19.92
CA LEU A 40 1.23 12.01 18.65
C LEU A 40 1.75 13.43 18.90
N LEU A 41 2.86 13.73 18.24
CA LEU A 41 3.50 15.04 18.21
C LEU A 41 2.49 16.11 17.79
N GLN A 42 2.61 17.26 18.43
CA GLN A 42 1.78 18.44 18.27
C GLN A 42 1.89 18.96 16.81
N TYR A 43 0.87 18.70 15.99
CA TYR A 43 0.80 19.05 14.57
C TYR A 43 -0.30 20.10 14.31
N SER A 44 -0.08 20.92 13.27
CA SER A 44 -0.83 22.13 12.89
C SER A 44 -2.35 21.92 12.78
N PRO A 45 -3.19 22.94 13.11
CA PRO A 45 -4.66 22.83 13.12
C PRO A 45 -5.33 22.72 11.73
N ASN A 46 -4.56 22.58 10.65
CA ASN A 46 -5.14 22.18 9.38
C ASN A 46 -5.40 20.67 9.41
N THR A 47 -6.67 20.32 9.65
CA THR A 47 -7.17 18.94 9.60
C THR A 47 -7.10 18.34 8.19
N ALA A 48 -6.96 19.19 7.16
CA ALA A 48 -6.86 18.81 5.75
C ALA A 48 -5.41 18.61 5.30
N ILE A 49 -5.21 17.70 4.34
CA ILE A 49 -3.93 17.48 3.68
C ILE A 49 -3.58 18.69 2.81
N ASP A 50 -2.37 19.23 2.96
CA ASP A 50 -1.85 20.28 2.06
C ASP A 50 -1.65 19.71 0.66
N ILE A 51 -2.39 20.23 -0.32
CA ILE A 51 -2.38 19.77 -1.73
C ILE A 51 -1.51 20.65 -2.64
N SER A 52 -0.78 21.63 -2.10
CA SER A 52 0.14 22.44 -2.91
C SER A 52 1.19 21.54 -3.57
N GLU A 53 1.56 21.84 -4.83
CA GLU A 53 2.45 20.99 -5.63
C GLU A 53 3.82 20.78 -4.98
N ASN A 54 4.26 21.76 -4.19
CA ASN A 54 5.52 21.77 -3.46
C ASN A 54 5.39 21.31 -2.00
N ALA A 55 4.23 20.84 -1.56
CA ALA A 55 4.07 20.32 -0.21
C ALA A 55 4.96 19.08 -0.01
N GLN A 56 5.66 19.04 1.12
CA GLN A 56 6.54 17.94 1.46
C GLN A 56 5.73 16.68 1.79
N ARG A 57 6.23 15.51 1.35
CA ARG A 57 5.63 14.22 1.66
C ARG A 57 6.05 13.75 3.05
N ASP A 58 5.09 13.33 3.86
CA ASP A 58 5.36 12.82 5.21
C ASP A 58 5.59 11.30 5.23
N ALA A 59 6.76 10.87 4.76
CA ALA A 59 7.16 9.46 4.79
C ALA A 59 7.49 8.94 6.20
N SER A 60 7.85 9.85 7.12
CA SER A 60 8.21 9.50 8.49
C SER A 60 6.98 9.04 9.27
N LEU A 61 5.89 9.83 9.25
CA LEU A 61 4.65 9.45 9.92
C LEU A 61 3.94 8.28 9.23
N LEU A 62 4.10 8.14 7.91
CA LEU A 62 3.67 6.92 7.20
C LEU A 62 4.29 5.66 7.82
N THR A 63 5.60 5.67 8.07
CA THR A 63 6.33 4.50 8.59
C THR A 63 5.87 4.14 10.00
N GLU A 64 5.64 5.13 10.86
CA GLU A 64 5.11 4.94 12.22
C GLU A 64 3.68 4.38 12.21
N TRP A 65 2.79 5.00 11.41
CA TRP A 65 1.43 4.52 11.24
C TRP A 65 1.39 3.10 10.66
N ALA A 66 2.19 2.82 9.64
CA ALA A 66 2.27 1.52 8.99
C ALA A 66 2.63 0.42 10.00
N ALA A 67 3.64 0.65 10.83
CA ALA A 67 4.04 -0.29 11.89
C ALA A 67 2.89 -0.54 12.88
N SER A 68 2.13 0.51 13.25
CA SER A 68 0.96 0.37 14.13
C SER A 68 -0.18 -0.44 13.52
N CYS A 69 -0.22 -0.55 12.19
CA CYS A 69 -1.25 -1.27 11.42
C CYS A 69 -0.84 -2.69 11.04
N GLY A 70 0.32 -3.18 11.50
CA GLY A 70 0.80 -4.53 11.22
C GLY A 70 1.54 -4.69 9.90
N ILE A 71 1.92 -3.59 9.24
CA ILE A 71 2.89 -3.63 8.13
C ILE A 71 4.25 -4.01 8.71
N GLN A 72 4.93 -4.94 8.05
CA GLN A 72 6.27 -5.41 8.45
C GLN A 72 7.26 -5.10 7.34
N MET A 73 8.42 -4.57 7.72
CA MET A 73 9.53 -4.26 6.83
C MET A 73 10.74 -5.08 7.27
N SER A 74 11.53 -5.58 6.33
CA SER A 74 12.78 -6.28 6.66
C SER A 74 13.76 -5.33 7.32
N ASP A 75 14.64 -5.88 8.17
CA ASP A 75 15.76 -5.12 8.68
C ASP A 75 16.60 -4.59 7.50
N GLY A 76 16.85 -3.28 7.51
CA GLY A 76 17.52 -2.55 6.44
C GLY A 76 16.70 -2.14 5.22
N PHE A 77 15.38 -2.38 5.19
CA PHE A 77 14.47 -1.68 4.28
C PHE A 77 14.13 -0.31 4.86
N ARG A 78 14.23 0.76 4.06
CA ARG A 78 13.75 2.08 4.45
C ARG A 78 13.29 2.92 3.27
N LEU A 79 12.46 3.92 3.56
CA LEU A 79 12.14 4.97 2.61
C LEU A 79 13.22 6.05 2.65
N ALA A 80 13.68 6.46 1.47
CA ALA A 80 14.54 7.61 1.28
C ALA A 80 13.80 8.70 0.50
N SER A 81 14.27 9.92 0.61
CA SER A 81 13.74 11.04 -0.14
C SER A 81 14.87 11.92 -0.66
N GLU A 82 14.70 12.40 -1.89
CA GLU A 82 15.50 13.48 -2.46
C GLU A 82 14.65 14.75 -2.45
N GLY A 83 15.08 15.76 -1.70
CA GLY A 83 14.36 17.04 -1.61
C GLY A 83 12.99 17.01 -0.93
N GLY A 84 12.55 15.88 -0.34
CA GLY A 84 11.25 15.78 0.36
C GLY A 84 10.04 15.61 -0.56
N VAL A 85 10.25 15.62 -1.88
CA VAL A 85 9.19 15.55 -2.91
C VAL A 85 9.14 14.17 -3.53
N ASP A 86 10.30 13.60 -3.83
CA ASP A 86 10.40 12.22 -4.29
C ASP A 86 10.70 11.31 -3.12
N VAL A 87 9.97 10.20 -3.02
CA VAL A 87 10.15 9.19 -1.98
C VAL A 87 10.22 7.83 -2.65
N TYR A 88 11.25 7.07 -2.33
CA TYR A 88 11.51 5.75 -2.92
C TYR A 88 12.06 4.78 -1.87
N ALA A 89 11.89 3.49 -2.14
CA ALA A 89 12.42 2.43 -1.28
C ALA A 89 13.90 2.19 -1.57
N ILE A 90 14.69 1.99 -0.51
CA ILE A 90 16.08 1.59 -0.59
C ILE A 90 16.41 0.52 0.46
N THR A 91 17.53 -0.14 0.26
CA THR A 91 18.16 -1.00 1.25
C THR A 91 19.46 -0.37 1.73
N ASP A 92 19.72 -0.35 3.02
CA ASP A 92 21.02 0.10 3.58
C ASP A 92 21.99 -1.05 3.88
N GLN A 93 21.52 -2.29 3.73
CA GLN A 93 22.33 -3.50 3.86
C GLN A 93 22.03 -4.50 2.76
N TYR A 94 22.88 -5.52 2.65
CA TYR A 94 22.63 -6.63 1.75
C TYR A 94 21.44 -7.46 2.23
N LEU A 95 20.45 -7.65 1.36
CA LEU A 95 19.32 -8.55 1.57
C LEU A 95 19.49 -9.76 0.63
N PRO A 96 19.50 -11.00 1.16
CA PRO A 96 19.61 -12.19 0.32
C PRO A 96 18.48 -12.32 -0.68
N ASP A 97 18.77 -12.96 -1.82
CA ASP A 97 17.76 -13.27 -2.82
C ASP A 97 16.61 -14.09 -2.22
N ASN A 98 15.38 -13.82 -2.67
CA ASN A 98 14.15 -14.42 -2.16
C ASN A 98 13.83 -14.12 -0.68
N SER A 99 14.49 -13.15 -0.06
CA SER A 99 14.08 -12.66 1.26
C SER A 99 12.83 -11.76 1.17
N PRO A 100 11.88 -11.86 2.10
CA PRO A 100 10.74 -10.95 2.16
C PRO A 100 11.20 -9.57 2.65
N ILE A 101 10.94 -8.52 1.87
CA ILE A 101 11.36 -7.14 2.19
C ILE A 101 10.25 -6.29 2.80
N LEU A 102 8.99 -6.59 2.48
CA LEU A 102 7.82 -5.84 2.88
C LEU A 102 6.60 -6.76 2.91
N TYR A 103 5.81 -6.66 3.96
CA TYR A 103 4.52 -7.30 4.09
C TYR A 103 3.45 -6.25 4.41
N VAL A 104 2.37 -6.25 3.63
CA VAL A 104 1.23 -5.35 3.80
C VAL A 104 -0.04 -6.20 4.04
N PRO A 105 -0.70 -6.06 5.20
CA PRO A 105 -1.98 -6.71 5.44
C PRO A 105 -3.03 -6.34 4.38
N ASN A 106 -3.83 -7.32 3.97
CA ASN A 106 -4.85 -7.11 2.94
C ASN A 106 -5.90 -6.07 3.35
N GLU A 107 -6.19 -5.94 4.65
CA GLU A 107 -7.19 -5.03 5.20
C GLU A 107 -6.85 -3.57 4.90
N LEU A 108 -5.55 -3.23 4.84
CA LEU A 108 -5.05 -1.88 4.55
C LEU A 108 -5.07 -1.53 3.07
N MET A 109 -5.22 -2.52 2.19
CA MET A 109 -5.25 -2.28 0.75
C MET A 109 -6.59 -1.67 0.32
N LEU A 110 -6.52 -0.45 -0.19
CA LEU A 110 -7.65 0.20 -0.86
C LEU A 110 -7.86 -0.43 -2.25
N THR A 111 -9.07 -0.91 -2.50
CA THR A 111 -9.44 -1.52 -3.77
C THR A 111 -10.80 -1.00 -4.22
N GLY A 112 -11.03 -0.98 -5.54
CA GLY A 112 -12.31 -0.56 -6.11
C GLY A 112 -13.47 -1.45 -5.66
N SER A 113 -13.24 -2.75 -5.47
CA SER A 113 -14.26 -3.68 -4.98
C SER A 113 -14.72 -3.33 -3.56
N LYS A 114 -13.79 -3.16 -2.61
CA LYS A 114 -14.11 -2.75 -1.24
C LYS A 114 -14.79 -1.38 -1.20
N ALA A 115 -14.29 -0.44 -2.02
CA ALA A 115 -14.88 0.89 -2.12
C ALA A 115 -16.32 0.86 -2.65
N ARG A 116 -16.63 -0.01 -3.61
CA ARG A 116 -17.98 -0.18 -4.14
C ARG A 116 -18.94 -0.76 -3.10
N GLU A 117 -18.49 -1.71 -2.29
CA GLU A 117 -19.29 -2.27 -1.19
C GLU A 117 -19.68 -1.20 -0.17
N GLU A 118 -18.78 -0.26 0.12
CA GLU A 118 -19.01 0.84 1.06
C GLU A 118 -19.86 1.98 0.46
N LEU A 119 -19.51 2.43 -0.75
CA LEU A 119 -20.04 3.68 -1.33
C LEU A 119 -21.13 3.47 -2.38
N GLY A 120 -21.38 2.23 -2.80
CA GLY A 120 -22.21 1.95 -3.98
C GLY A 120 -23.66 2.39 -3.86
N ASN A 121 -24.20 2.43 -2.64
CA ASN A 121 -25.55 2.92 -2.40
C ASN A 121 -25.65 4.44 -2.67
N ASP A 122 -24.64 5.20 -2.23
CA ASP A 122 -24.62 6.66 -2.36
C ASP A 122 -24.18 7.10 -3.76
N ALA A 123 -23.31 6.31 -4.42
CA ALA A 123 -22.76 6.61 -5.74
C ALA A 123 -23.57 6.04 -6.91
N ARG A 124 -24.75 5.45 -6.67
CA ARG A 124 -25.50 4.67 -7.66
C ARG A 124 -25.82 5.44 -8.96
N GLY A 125 -26.14 6.72 -8.85
CA GLY A 125 -26.40 7.57 -10.02
C GLY A 125 -25.15 7.77 -10.89
N ALA A 126 -24.00 8.02 -10.26
CA ALA A 126 -22.73 8.15 -10.96
C ALA A 126 -22.25 6.81 -11.55
N GLU A 127 -22.46 5.69 -10.83
CA GLU A 127 -22.18 4.36 -11.36
C GLU A 127 -22.94 4.10 -12.65
N GLN A 128 -24.24 4.42 -12.72
CA GLN A 128 -25.03 4.24 -13.94
C GLN A 128 -24.47 5.06 -15.12
N MET A 129 -23.97 6.27 -14.88
CA MET A 129 -23.33 7.07 -15.93
C MET A 129 -22.04 6.41 -16.43
N VAL A 130 -21.21 5.87 -15.54
CA VAL A 130 -19.97 5.16 -15.93
C VAL A 130 -20.31 3.88 -16.71
N VAL A 131 -21.28 3.10 -16.23
CA VAL A 131 -21.73 1.86 -16.89
C VAL A 131 -22.32 2.13 -18.28
N ASN A 132 -23.02 3.24 -18.46
CA ASN A 132 -23.61 3.64 -19.74
C ASN A 132 -22.62 4.36 -20.67
N SER A 133 -21.35 4.49 -20.28
CA SER A 133 -20.29 5.11 -21.08
C SER A 133 -19.31 4.07 -21.62
N GLU A 134 -18.39 4.50 -22.48
CA GLU A 134 -17.26 3.68 -22.95
C GLU A 134 -16.32 3.25 -21.82
N ALA A 135 -16.42 3.88 -20.64
CA ALA A 135 -15.63 3.57 -19.45
C ALA A 135 -16.27 2.50 -18.54
N SER A 136 -17.27 1.75 -19.00
CA SER A 136 -17.95 0.71 -18.21
C SER A 136 -16.99 -0.33 -17.61
N ASN A 137 -15.91 -0.68 -18.32
CA ASN A 137 -14.86 -1.57 -17.84
C ASN A 137 -13.94 -0.96 -16.77
N ARG A 138 -14.07 0.35 -16.50
CA ARG A 138 -13.28 1.10 -15.51
C ARG A 138 -13.99 1.34 -14.18
N LEU A 139 -15.10 0.63 -13.94
CA LEU A 139 -15.93 0.84 -12.76
C LEU A 139 -15.15 0.65 -11.45
N SER A 140 -14.22 -0.32 -11.40
CA SER A 140 -13.37 -0.52 -10.23
C SER A 140 -12.45 0.69 -9.98
N GLN A 141 -11.86 1.27 -11.03
CA GLN A 141 -11.01 2.46 -10.92
C GLN A 141 -11.82 3.68 -10.49
N PHE A 142 -13.05 3.83 -11.01
CA PHE A 142 -13.98 4.88 -10.56
C PHE A 142 -14.21 4.83 -9.05
N TYR A 143 -14.54 3.65 -8.51
CA TYR A 143 -14.76 3.50 -7.07
C TYR A 143 -13.49 3.71 -6.24
N LEU A 144 -12.34 3.22 -6.72
CA LEU A 144 -11.07 3.48 -6.04
C LEU A 144 -10.78 4.99 -5.97
N PHE A 145 -11.00 5.71 -7.07
CA PHE A 145 -10.82 7.17 -7.10
C PHE A 145 -11.81 7.88 -6.18
N LEU A 146 -13.08 7.49 -6.19
CA LEU A 146 -14.10 8.04 -5.29
C LEU A 146 -13.74 7.81 -3.82
N LYS A 147 -13.22 6.62 -3.47
CA LYS A 147 -12.76 6.31 -2.11
C LYS A 147 -11.59 7.21 -1.70
N VAL A 148 -10.61 7.41 -2.57
CA VAL A 148 -9.49 8.34 -2.34
C VAL A 148 -10.00 9.76 -2.05
N LEU A 149 -10.95 10.27 -2.85
CA LEU A 149 -11.55 11.58 -2.61
C LEU A 149 -12.30 11.66 -1.26
N LYS A 150 -13.05 10.60 -0.92
CA LYS A 150 -13.79 10.53 0.34
C LYS A 150 -12.86 10.55 1.56
N GLU A 151 -11.74 9.82 1.50
CA GLU A 151 -10.73 9.82 2.55
C GLU A 151 -10.01 11.18 2.64
N TYR A 152 -9.76 11.87 1.51
CA TYR A 152 -9.25 13.24 1.51
C TYR A 152 -10.19 14.22 2.22
N GLU A 153 -11.49 14.10 1.98
CA GLU A 153 -12.52 14.94 2.61
C GLU A 153 -12.55 14.77 4.15
N LEU A 154 -12.32 13.55 4.63
CA LEU A 154 -12.28 13.25 6.07
C LEU A 154 -11.02 13.82 6.76
N GLY A 155 -9.94 14.07 6.02
CA GLY A 155 -8.70 14.61 6.60
C GLY A 155 -8.18 13.71 7.72
N GLN A 156 -7.82 14.29 8.86
CA GLN A 156 -7.30 13.55 10.03
C GLN A 156 -8.26 12.51 10.62
N ASP A 157 -9.56 12.59 10.32
CA ASP A 157 -10.54 11.58 10.74
C ASP A 157 -10.46 10.31 9.86
N SER A 158 -9.76 10.37 8.73
CA SER A 158 -9.46 9.20 7.90
C SER A 158 -8.46 8.27 8.60
N PHE A 159 -8.80 6.99 8.68
CA PHE A 159 -7.84 5.96 9.10
C PHE A 159 -6.59 5.92 8.20
N THR A 160 -6.75 6.26 6.91
CA THR A 160 -5.66 6.27 5.92
C THR A 160 -4.95 7.61 5.80
N TYR A 161 -5.22 8.56 6.71
CA TYR A 161 -4.68 9.93 6.64
C TYR A 161 -3.16 9.97 6.42
N TYR A 162 -2.38 9.22 7.20
CA TYR A 162 -0.93 9.22 7.08
C TYR A 162 -0.43 8.66 5.74
N TRP A 163 -1.12 7.65 5.21
CA TRP A 163 -0.85 7.15 3.87
C TRP A 163 -1.14 8.21 2.81
N MET A 164 -2.29 8.87 2.90
CA MET A 164 -2.70 9.93 1.97
C MET A 164 -1.77 11.15 2.03
N ASN A 165 -1.38 11.56 3.23
CA ASN A 165 -0.47 12.68 3.43
C ASN A 165 0.95 12.37 2.90
N SER A 166 1.29 11.09 2.77
CA SER A 166 2.56 10.64 2.18
C SER A 166 2.54 10.52 0.64
N LEU A 167 1.41 10.71 -0.04
CA LEU A 167 1.33 10.57 -1.50
C LEU A 167 1.98 11.77 -2.25
N PRO A 168 2.43 11.60 -3.51
CA PRO A 168 2.84 12.74 -4.33
C PRO A 168 1.70 13.76 -4.49
N ARG A 169 2.03 15.06 -4.51
CA ARG A 169 1.06 16.14 -4.79
C ARG A 169 0.90 16.45 -6.26
N TYR A 170 1.89 16.04 -7.05
CA TYR A 170 1.94 16.25 -8.47
C TYR A 170 2.35 14.95 -9.16
N PHE A 171 1.71 14.69 -10.30
CA PHE A 171 2.03 13.57 -11.18
C PHE A 171 2.24 14.12 -12.59
N SER A 172 3.39 13.86 -13.21
CA SER A 172 3.64 14.21 -14.61
C SER A 172 2.99 13.17 -15.55
N ASN A 173 1.71 13.36 -15.86
CA ASN A 173 0.97 12.48 -16.77
C ASN A 173 0.17 13.28 -17.82
N GLY A 174 -0.54 12.60 -18.72
CA GLY A 174 -1.31 13.26 -19.78
C GLY A 174 -2.35 14.26 -19.28
N ALA A 175 -2.92 14.04 -18.09
CA ALA A 175 -3.91 14.94 -17.49
C ALA A 175 -3.28 16.19 -16.85
N SER A 176 -1.96 16.20 -16.64
CA SER A 176 -1.21 17.34 -16.08
C SER A 176 -0.44 18.13 -17.14
N LEU A 177 -0.64 17.85 -18.43
CA LEU A 177 0.04 18.57 -19.51
C LEU A 177 -0.48 20.00 -19.60
N THR A 178 0.45 20.95 -19.78
CA THR A 178 0.08 22.31 -20.19
C THR A 178 -0.34 22.33 -21.65
N ASP A 179 -1.09 23.34 -22.08
CA ASP A 179 -1.48 23.54 -23.48
C ASP A 179 -0.26 23.53 -24.41
N PHE A 180 0.86 24.09 -23.95
CA PHE A 180 2.13 24.06 -24.69
C PHE A 180 2.64 22.62 -24.86
N CYS A 181 2.70 21.84 -23.78
CA CYS A 181 3.14 20.45 -23.84
C CYS A 181 2.20 19.60 -24.70
N PHE A 182 0.90 19.87 -24.65
CA PHE A 182 -0.09 19.21 -25.51
C PHE A 182 0.13 19.55 -26.99
N GLY A 183 0.43 20.81 -27.32
CA GLY A 183 0.76 21.24 -28.69
C GLY A 183 2.07 20.65 -29.25
N CYS A 184 2.93 20.11 -28.38
CA CYS A 184 4.15 19.40 -28.78
C CYS A 184 3.89 17.92 -29.11
N LEU A 185 2.70 17.39 -28.83
CA LEU A 185 2.37 16.02 -29.15
C LEU A 185 2.14 15.87 -30.68
N PRO A 186 2.59 14.76 -31.30
CA PRO A 186 2.28 14.48 -32.69
C PRO A 186 0.76 14.48 -32.94
N PRO A 187 0.27 14.88 -34.13
CA PRO A 187 -1.15 15.06 -34.40
C PRO A 187 -2.04 13.82 -34.18
N TYR A 188 -1.46 12.62 -34.10
CA TYR A 188 -2.16 11.36 -33.84
C TYR A 188 -2.28 10.99 -32.35
N ALA A 189 -1.65 11.75 -31.44
CA ALA A 189 -1.77 11.52 -29.99
C ALA A 189 -3.00 12.20 -29.38
N ALA A 190 -3.74 12.99 -30.18
CA ALA A 190 -4.91 13.76 -29.74
C ALA A 190 -6.25 13.19 -30.24
N GLU A 191 -6.26 12.06 -30.96
CA GLU A 191 -7.50 11.33 -31.21
C GLU A 191 -7.91 10.61 -29.91
N ALA A 192 -8.88 11.23 -29.22
CA ALA A 192 -9.62 10.65 -28.10
C ALA A 192 -10.97 10.12 -28.58
#